data_AF-A0A3N5E8Y6-F1
#
_entry.id   AF-A0A3N5E8Y6-F1
#
_cell.length_a   1.000
_cell.length_b   1.000
_cell.length_c   1.000
_cell.angle_alpha   90.00
_cell.angle_beta   90.00
_cell.angle_gamma   90.00
#
_symmetry.space_group_name_H-M   'P 1'
#
loop_
_entity.id
_entity.type
_entity.pdbx_description
1 polymer ?
#
loop_
_entity_poly.entity_id
_entity_poly.type
_entity_poly.pdbx_seq_one_letter_code
_entity_poly.pdbx_strand_id
1 'polypeptide(L)'
;MQSINNTSELRNAIELLQAEQVFQAELLKEQFYITYESFKPINLLKSSLKDIATSPNLINNVLGAAIGLGTGYLSKKIVVGGSGNLFRKLLGFIIQLGVTSAVNNHPNEIKTFGQYILQLLFKKKGVHSDERN
;
A
#
# COMPACT_ATOMS: atom_id res chain seq x y z
N MET A 1 -23.48 -49.41 29.30
CA MET A 1 -22.48 -49.72 30.34
C MET A 1 -22.77 -51.11 30.86
N GLN A 2 -21.79 -52.02 30.79
CA GLN A 2 -21.91 -53.36 31.39
C GLN A 2 -21.85 -53.23 32.91
N SER A 3 -22.67 -54.00 33.64
CA SER A 3 -22.60 -54.03 35.09
C SER A 3 -21.34 -54.75 35.53
N ILE A 4 -20.53 -54.10 36.37
CA ILE A 4 -19.31 -54.68 36.94
C ILE A 4 -19.74 -55.47 38.18
N ASN A 5 -19.68 -56.80 38.12
CA ASN A 5 -20.19 -57.67 39.18
C ASN A 5 -19.09 -58.41 39.94
N ASN A 6 -17.83 -58.34 39.48
CA ASN A 6 -16.69 -58.93 40.16
C ASN A 6 -15.43 -58.03 40.13
N THR A 7 -14.47 -58.33 41.00
CA THR A 7 -13.23 -57.57 41.16
C THR A 7 -12.31 -57.61 39.93
N SER A 8 -12.37 -58.66 39.12
CA SER A 8 -11.59 -58.79 37.88
C SER A 8 -12.16 -57.88 36.76
N GLU A 9 -13.48 -57.82 36.61
CA GLU A 9 -14.18 -56.91 35.72
C GLU A 9 -13.92 -55.45 36.09
N LEU A 10 -13.89 -55.14 37.39
CA LEU A 10 -13.56 -53.80 37.87
C LEU A 10 -12.14 -53.39 37.47
N ARG A 11 -11.17 -54.31 37.62
CA ARG A 11 -9.77 -54.05 37.28
C ARG A 11 -9.59 -53.82 35.78
N ASN A 12 -10.25 -54.63 34.95
CA ASN A 12 -10.24 -54.47 33.49
C ASN A 12 -10.90 -53.17 33.04
N ALA A 13 -12.02 -52.79 33.67
CA ALA A 13 -12.68 -51.51 33.39
C ALA A 13 -11.79 -50.32 33.77
N ILE A 14 -11.07 -50.39 34.89
CA ILE A 14 -10.11 -49.37 35.30
C ILE A 14 -8.94 -49.27 34.30
N GLU A 15 -8.36 -50.40 33.87
CA GLU A 15 -7.28 -50.40 32.87
C GLU A 15 -7.76 -49.80 31.53
N LEU A 16 -8.97 -50.15 31.09
CA LEU A 16 -9.57 -49.59 29.88
C LEU A 16 -9.81 -48.08 29.99
N LEU A 17 -10.39 -47.62 31.11
CA LEU A 17 -10.65 -46.20 31.34
C LEU A 17 -9.36 -45.38 31.47
N GLN A 18 -8.29 -45.96 32.05
CA GLN A 18 -6.99 -45.30 32.08
C GLN A 18 -6.40 -45.15 30.68
N ALA A 19 -6.49 -46.18 29.84
CA ALA A 19 -6.04 -46.10 28.45
C ALA A 19 -6.83 -45.05 27.66
N GLU A 20 -8.17 -45.02 27.80
CA GLU A 20 -9.01 -43.99 27.19
C GLU A 20 -8.66 -42.58 27.69
N GLN A 21 -8.41 -42.42 29.00
CA GLN A 21 -8.08 -41.13 29.58
C GLN A 21 -6.76 -40.59 29.04
N VAL A 22 -5.73 -41.43 28.91
CA VAL A 22 -4.44 -41.04 28.32
C VAL A 22 -4.63 -40.60 26.88
N PHE A 23 -5.36 -41.39 26.09
CA PHE A 23 -5.64 -41.06 24.69
C PHE A 23 -6.42 -39.75 24.54
N GLN A 24 -7.46 -39.53 25.33
CA GLN A 24 -8.24 -38.29 25.34
C GLN A 24 -7.39 -37.08 25.75
N ALA A 25 -6.49 -37.25 26.71
CA ALA A 25 -5.58 -36.18 27.14
C ALA A 25 -4.60 -35.78 26.03
N GLU A 26 -4.09 -36.75 25.24
CA GLU A 26 -3.25 -36.46 24.08
C GLU A 26 -4.01 -35.73 22.98
N LEU A 27 -5.22 -36.19 22.62
CA LEU A 27 -6.08 -35.49 21.66
C LEU A 27 -6.40 -34.06 22.08
N LEU A 28 -6.65 -33.83 23.38
CA LEU A 28 -6.92 -32.49 23.89
C LEU A 28 -5.69 -31.58 23.76
N LYS A 29 -4.48 -32.09 24.04
CA LYS A 29 -3.23 -31.34 23.84
C LYS A 29 -3.02 -30.98 22.38
N GLU A 30 -3.27 -31.92 21.47
CA GLU A 30 -3.15 -31.68 20.04
C GLU A 30 -4.13 -30.61 19.56
N GLN A 31 -5.41 -30.71 19.95
CA GLN A 31 -6.39 -29.70 19.58
C GLN A 31 -6.12 -28.33 20.19
N PHE A 32 -5.62 -28.30 21.42
CA PHE A 32 -5.18 -27.06 22.03
C PHE A 32 -4.04 -26.42 21.23
N TYR A 33 -3.05 -27.21 20.81
CA TYR A 33 -1.94 -26.73 19.99
C TYR A 33 -2.42 -26.20 18.64
N ILE A 34 -3.27 -26.93 17.92
CA ILE A 34 -3.84 -26.48 16.63
C ILE A 34 -4.63 -25.19 16.80
N THR A 35 -5.44 -25.11 17.85
CA THR A 35 -6.22 -23.91 18.16
C THR A 35 -5.30 -22.74 18.48
N TYR A 36 -4.29 -22.94 19.31
CA TYR A 36 -3.31 -21.91 19.63
C TYR A 36 -2.56 -21.42 18.39
N GLU A 37 -2.13 -22.33 17.51
CA GLU A 37 -1.52 -21.98 16.23
C GLU A 37 -2.48 -21.18 15.36
N SER A 38 -3.76 -21.53 15.29
CA SER A 38 -4.73 -20.83 14.43
C SER A 38 -4.96 -19.37 14.86
N PHE A 39 -4.87 -19.08 16.17
CA PHE A 39 -4.95 -17.72 16.70
C PHE A 39 -3.67 -16.90 16.51
N LYS A 40 -2.55 -17.49 16.05
CA LYS A 40 -1.36 -16.70 15.76
C LYS A 40 -1.63 -15.71 14.63
N PRO A 41 -1.18 -14.45 14.73
CA PRO A 41 -1.44 -13.43 13.73
C PRO A 41 -1.03 -13.85 12.31
N ILE A 42 0.06 -14.59 12.16
CA ILE A 42 0.52 -15.07 10.85
C ILE A 42 -0.48 -16.03 10.20
N ASN A 43 -1.14 -16.89 10.98
CA ASN A 43 -2.11 -17.85 10.48
C ASN A 43 -3.46 -17.18 10.20
N LEU A 44 -3.85 -16.19 11.01
CA LEU A 44 -5.01 -15.33 10.75
C LEU A 44 -4.83 -14.51 9.47
N LEU A 45 -3.65 -13.91 9.26
CA LEU A 45 -3.34 -13.21 8.02
C LEU A 45 -3.36 -14.16 6.81
N LYS A 46 -2.82 -15.37 6.96
CA LYS A 46 -2.82 -16.38 5.91
C LYS A 46 -4.25 -16.79 5.52
N SER A 47 -5.16 -16.98 6.48
CA SER A 47 -6.56 -17.26 6.18
C SER A 47 -7.24 -16.08 5.51
N SER A 48 -7.05 -14.85 6.01
CA SER A 48 -7.62 -13.65 5.38
C SER A 48 -7.11 -13.40 3.96
N LEU A 49 -5.81 -13.62 3.69
CA LEU A 49 -5.23 -13.51 2.36
C LEU A 49 -5.78 -14.58 1.41
N LYS A 50 -5.99 -15.81 1.91
CA LYS A 50 -6.64 -16.88 1.15
C LYS A 50 -8.07 -16.50 0.77
N ASP A 51 -8.85 -15.94 1.70
CA ASP A 51 -10.22 -15.49 1.47
C ASP A 51 -10.31 -14.32 0.49
N ILE A 52 -9.33 -13.41 0.53
CA ILE A 52 -9.18 -12.35 -0.47
C ILE A 52 -8.90 -12.97 -1.84
N ALA A 53 -7.93 -13.89 -1.93
CA ALA A 53 -7.49 -14.49 -3.19
C ALA A 53 -8.59 -15.32 -3.89
N THR A 54 -9.50 -15.92 -3.13
CA THR A 54 -10.61 -16.72 -3.67
C THR A 54 -11.85 -15.89 -4.01
N SER A 55 -11.92 -14.62 -3.59
CA SER A 55 -13.05 -13.73 -3.83
C SER A 55 -12.72 -12.64 -4.85
N PRO A 56 -13.29 -12.69 -6.08
CA PRO A 56 -13.04 -11.69 -7.11
C PRO A 56 -13.34 -10.26 -6.68
N ASN A 57 -14.37 -10.06 -5.84
CA ASN A 57 -14.77 -8.74 -5.35
C ASN A 57 -13.79 -8.18 -4.32
N LEU A 58 -13.20 -9.03 -3.47
CA LEU A 58 -12.24 -8.58 -2.45
C LEU A 58 -10.89 -8.23 -3.08
N ILE A 59 -10.44 -8.98 -4.09
CA ILE A 59 -9.24 -8.64 -4.87
C ILE A 59 -9.33 -7.22 -5.41
N ASN A 60 -10.45 -6.85 -6.04
CA ASN A 60 -10.62 -5.52 -6.62
C ASN A 60 -10.54 -4.41 -5.57
N ASN A 61 -11.14 -4.60 -4.39
CA ASN A 61 -11.08 -3.64 -3.29
C ASN A 61 -9.67 -3.50 -2.71
N VAL A 62 -8.95 -4.61 -2.54
CA VAL A 62 -7.56 -4.61 -2.05
C VAL A 62 -6.62 -3.97 -3.06
N LEU A 63 -6.79 -4.23 -4.35
CA LEU A 63 -6.04 -3.56 -5.42
C LEU A 63 -6.33 -2.05 -5.42
N GLY A 64 -7.59 -1.65 -5.31
CA GLY A 64 -7.98 -0.24 -5.19
C GLY A 64 -7.34 0.44 -3.98
N ALA A 65 -7.33 -0.22 -2.83
CA ALA A 65 -6.67 0.26 -1.62
C ALA A 65 -5.14 0.33 -1.78
N ALA A 66 -4.51 -0.68 -2.36
CA ALA A 66 -3.06 -0.70 -2.61
C ALA A 66 -2.64 0.41 -3.58
N ILE A 67 -3.42 0.61 -4.65
CA ILE A 67 -3.23 1.72 -5.59
C ILE A 67 -3.45 3.06 -4.88
N GLY A 68 -4.50 3.21 -4.07
CA GLY A 68 -4.78 4.43 -3.31
C GLY A 68 -3.66 4.78 -2.33
N LEU A 69 -3.13 3.78 -1.62
CA LEU A 69 -2.01 3.96 -0.69
C LEU A 69 -0.70 4.25 -1.43
N GLY A 70 -0.41 3.52 -2.50
CA GLY A 70 0.79 3.72 -3.31
C GLY A 70 0.80 5.08 -4.01
N THR A 71 -0.31 5.46 -4.63
CA THR A 71 -0.49 6.78 -5.26
C THR A 71 -0.50 7.89 -4.22
N GLY A 72 -1.15 7.70 -3.07
CA GLY A 72 -1.13 8.65 -1.95
C GLY A 72 0.27 8.86 -1.36
N TYR A 73 1.04 7.78 -1.19
CA TYR A 73 2.43 7.84 -0.73
C TYR A 73 3.33 8.54 -1.75
N LEU A 74 3.20 8.19 -3.03
CA LEU A 74 3.95 8.83 -4.11
C LEU A 74 3.58 10.32 -4.24
N SER A 75 2.29 10.64 -4.17
CA SER A 75 1.77 12.01 -4.15
C SER A 75 2.34 12.79 -2.97
N LYS A 76 2.31 12.24 -1.75
CA LYS A 76 2.92 12.85 -0.57
C LYS A 76 4.42 13.10 -0.77
N LYS A 77 5.14 12.16 -1.41
CA LYS A 77 6.58 12.30 -1.69
C LYS A 77 6.88 13.39 -2.74
N ILE A 78 6.01 13.57 -3.72
CA ILE A 78 6.15 14.60 -4.76
C ILE A 78 5.72 15.98 -4.24
N VAL A 79 4.60 16.06 -3.52
CA VAL A 79 3.96 17.33 -3.11
C VAL A 79 4.47 17.85 -1.77
N VAL A 80 4.63 16.98 -0.77
CA VAL A 80 4.91 17.39 0.62
C VAL A 80 6.37 17.08 1.02
N GLY A 81 6.94 15.98 0.54
CA GLY A 81 8.22 15.45 0.97
C GLY A 81 9.44 16.03 0.25
N GLY A 82 9.79 17.30 0.48
CA GLY A 82 11.15 17.88 0.34
C GLY A 82 11.89 17.82 -1.02
N SER A 83 11.45 17.03 -1.99
CA SER A 83 12.10 16.86 -3.29
C SER A 83 11.55 17.85 -4.30
N GLY A 84 11.69 19.15 -4.02
CA GLY A 84 11.36 20.21 -4.99
C GLY A 84 12.00 19.95 -6.36
N ASN A 85 13.12 19.23 -6.40
CA ASN A 85 13.78 18.76 -7.63
C ASN A 85 12.94 17.82 -8.50
N LEU A 86 12.14 16.89 -7.96
CA LEU A 86 11.37 15.96 -8.80
C LEU A 86 10.17 16.65 -9.44
N PHE A 87 9.42 17.42 -8.65
CA PHE A 87 8.30 18.21 -9.15
C PHE A 87 8.76 19.27 -10.16
N ARG A 88 9.85 20.00 -9.88
CA ARG A 88 10.43 20.97 -10.82
C ARG A 88 10.94 20.30 -12.10
N LYS A 89 11.53 19.10 -12.03
CA LYS A 89 11.93 18.34 -13.22
C LYS A 89 10.73 17.92 -14.09
N LEU A 90 9.66 17.45 -13.46
CA LEU A 90 8.43 17.09 -14.19
C LEU A 90 7.79 18.30 -14.85
N LEU A 91 7.64 19.42 -14.13
CA LEU A 91 7.13 20.66 -14.71
C LEU A 91 8.07 21.19 -15.81
N GLY A 92 9.38 21.18 -15.57
CA GLY A 92 10.38 21.58 -16.56
C GLY A 92 10.31 20.75 -17.83
N PHE A 93 10.11 19.45 -17.72
CA PHE A 93 9.94 18.55 -18.86
C PHE A 93 8.65 18.84 -19.65
N ILE A 94 7.53 19.06 -18.97
CA ILE A 94 6.26 19.43 -19.63
C ILE A 94 6.40 20.77 -20.36
N ILE A 95 6.98 21.77 -19.70
CA ILE A 95 7.24 23.08 -20.32
C ILE A 95 8.18 22.92 -21.51
N GLN A 96 9.26 22.16 -21.38
CA GLN A 96 10.21 21.91 -22.45
C GLN A 96 9.55 21.22 -23.65
N LEU A 97 8.71 20.21 -23.44
CA LEU A 97 7.96 19.56 -24.51
C LEU A 97 7.01 20.53 -25.20
N GLY A 98 6.23 21.30 -24.41
CA GLY A 98 5.31 22.30 -24.96
C GLY A 98 6.02 23.36 -25.79
N VAL A 99 7.12 23.91 -25.27
CA VAL A 99 7.95 24.90 -25.98
C VAL A 99 8.58 24.28 -27.22
N THR A 100 9.13 23.06 -27.15
CA THR A 100 9.76 22.39 -28.29
C THR A 100 8.75 22.11 -29.40
N SER A 101 7.57 21.61 -29.06
CA SER A 101 6.48 21.37 -30.02
C SER A 101 5.99 22.67 -30.65
N ALA A 102 5.87 23.74 -29.85
CA ALA A 102 5.44 25.03 -30.36
C ALA A 102 6.51 25.64 -31.29
N VAL A 103 7.80 25.57 -30.94
CA VAL A 103 8.92 26.10 -31.74
C VAL A 103 9.03 25.41 -33.09
N ASN A 104 8.81 24.09 -33.14
CA ASN A 104 8.88 23.32 -34.38
C ASN A 104 7.72 23.63 -35.34
N ASN A 105 6.54 24.01 -34.84
CA ASN A 105 5.36 24.27 -35.66
C ASN A 105 5.16 25.76 -36.02
N HIS A 106 5.54 26.69 -35.14
CA HIS A 106 5.32 28.14 -35.31
C HIS A 106 6.50 28.99 -34.78
N PRO A 107 7.66 28.97 -35.45
CA PRO A 107 8.89 29.61 -34.94
C PRO A 107 8.79 31.15 -34.83
N ASN A 108 8.05 31.80 -35.72
CA ASN A 108 7.93 33.27 -35.74
C ASN A 108 6.98 33.83 -34.66
N GLU A 109 5.93 33.09 -34.30
CA GLU A 109 4.94 33.52 -33.30
C GLU A 109 5.55 33.48 -31.89
N ILE A 110 6.34 32.44 -31.59
CA ILE A 110 7.03 32.28 -30.30
C ILE A 110 8.14 33.30 -30.13
N LYS A 111 8.83 33.66 -31.21
CA LYS A 111 9.85 34.72 -31.18
C LYS A 111 9.21 36.06 -30.82
N THR A 112 8.05 36.37 -31.39
CA THR A 112 7.30 37.60 -31.10
C THR A 112 6.74 37.60 -29.68
N PHE A 113 6.16 36.48 -29.23
CA PHE A 113 5.65 36.34 -27.85
C PHE A 113 6.77 36.41 -26.81
N GLY A 114 7.91 35.76 -27.08
CA GLY A 114 9.11 35.85 -26.23
C GLY A 114 9.68 37.25 -26.17
N GLN A 115 9.75 37.96 -27.30
CA GLN A 115 10.14 39.37 -27.35
C GLN A 115 9.17 40.26 -26.56
N TYR A 116 7.86 40.02 -26.65
CA TYR A 116 6.85 40.74 -25.87
C TYR A 116 7.00 40.52 -24.36
N ILE A 117 7.17 39.28 -23.91
CA ILE A 117 7.41 38.96 -22.49
C ILE A 117 8.73 39.55 -21.99
N LEU A 118 9.81 39.44 -22.78
CA LEU A 118 11.10 40.05 -22.43
C LEU A 118 10.98 41.58 -22.33
N GLN A 119 10.31 42.22 -23.27
CA GLN A 119 10.07 43.67 -23.21
C GLN A 119 9.22 44.04 -21.98
N LEU A 120 8.19 43.28 -21.63
CA LEU A 120 7.39 43.52 -20.42
C LEU A 120 8.22 43.38 -19.13
N LEU A 121 9.15 42.43 -19.06
CA LEU A 121 10.00 42.21 -17.89
C LEU A 121 11.15 43.23 -17.79
N PHE A 122 11.72 43.66 -18.93
CA PHE A 122 12.86 44.60 -18.96
C PHE A 122 12.46 46.09 -19.06
N LYS A 123 11.24 46.43 -19.49
CA LYS A 123 10.78 47.83 -19.61
C LYS A 123 10.55 48.53 -18.26
N LYS A 124 10.63 47.84 -17.12
CA LYS A 124 10.45 48.44 -15.79
C LYS A 124 11.72 49.10 -15.19
N LYS A 125 12.88 49.10 -15.87
CA LYS A 125 14.15 49.57 -15.24
C LYS A 125 14.86 50.75 -15.90
N GLY A 126 14.18 51.63 -16.63
CA GLY A 126 14.88 52.79 -17.22
C GLY A 126 14.00 53.90 -17.75
N VAL A 127 13.24 54.58 -16.88
CA VAL A 127 12.84 55.97 -17.12
C VAL A 127 12.80 56.70 -15.77
N HIS A 128 13.97 57.06 -15.24
CA HIS A 128 14.09 58.22 -14.36
C HIS A 128 15.54 58.69 -14.28
N SER A 129 15.96 59.51 -15.24
CA SER A 129 17.08 60.47 -15.12
C SER A 129 17.30 61.14 -16.48
N ASP A 130 16.71 62.30 -16.69
CA ASP A 130 17.50 63.53 -16.86
C ASP A 130 16.57 64.76 -16.97
N GLU A 131 16.31 65.41 -15.84
CA GLU A 131 16.11 66.86 -15.79
C GLU A 131 17.41 67.43 -15.19
N ARG A 132 18.26 68.03 -16.04
CA ARG A 132 19.12 69.19 -15.74
C ARG A 132 20.09 69.51 -16.89
N ASN A 133 19.68 70.43 -17.75
CA ASN A 133 20.31 71.75 -17.97
C ASN A 133 19.78 72.37 -19.26
#